data_AF-A0A928VWT9-F1
#
_entry.id   AF-A0A928VWT9-F1
#
_cell.length_a   1.000
_cell.length_b   1.000
_cell.length_c   1.000
_cell.angle_alpha   90.00
_cell.angle_beta   90.00
_cell.angle_gamma   90.00
#
_symmetry.space_group_name_H-M   'P 1'
#
loop_
_entity.id
_entity.type
_entity.pdbx_description
1 polymer ?
#
loop_
_entity_poly.entity_id
_entity_poly.type
_entity_poly.pdbx_seq_one_letter_code
_entity_poly.pdbx_strand_id
1 'polypeptide(L)'
;TYGVAKKVRLVSVRVLGVKDRFGRCHGSGDLSGVVAGLDWISQNAQRPAVVNMSLGAEVESTVLDLAVKKLVSQGIVVVTSAGNENRPVELMTPARVPEAITVGATNDKDEKPNFSNWGSGVDVFAPGVFIKSAWYTADDDVREMSGTSMAAPHVAGFVALLLGKNPYLTPARIENIVKDHATKGLVRGLENFPGTPNRLLSIRHVPDLTDFARLDPYFYLAMNPDVSAAVGGIENYAGGATHWAAHGVHQGRMSSPAHWPGYYFYLYSDLANFFGHNAWSAAHNHWYHSGRGEGRSGSPAFNPFFYFSLYPELEGAFGKNNFRLATDHWIHNGIDEGRTGSVAFDPFFYLAAHGDVRAVVGEGNYRKALLHWFQYGINEGRRASWFFDPVAYFQHNPDLAGVFGATNYKMGMFHYIKHGQLEGRRAVP
;
A
#
# COMPACT_ATOMS: atom_id res chain seq x y z
N THR A 1 20.97 -1.29 22.62
CA THR A 1 20.46 -0.81 21.32
C THR A 1 19.23 0.08 21.54
N TYR A 2 19.28 1.31 21.02
CA TYR A 2 18.22 2.33 21.08
C TYR A 2 17.30 2.32 19.84
N GLY A 3 17.64 1.52 18.83
CA GLY A 3 16.94 1.52 17.55
C GLY A 3 15.58 0.81 17.60
N VAL A 4 14.64 1.30 16.78
CA VAL A 4 13.31 0.70 16.58
C VAL A 4 13.41 -0.71 16.00
N ALA A 5 14.14 -0.89 14.88
CA ALA A 5 14.36 -2.19 14.25
C ALA A 5 15.70 -2.82 14.68
N LYS A 6 15.73 -3.46 15.85
CA LYS A 6 16.96 -3.91 16.52
C LYS A 6 17.81 -4.95 15.75
N LYS A 7 17.26 -5.61 14.73
CA LYS A 7 17.93 -6.66 13.93
C LYS A 7 18.26 -6.22 12.50
N VAL A 8 18.04 -4.95 12.16
CA VAL A 8 18.30 -4.45 10.80
C VAL A 8 19.80 -4.38 10.52
N ARG A 9 20.20 -4.64 9.27
CA ARG A 9 21.56 -4.36 8.79
C ARG A 9 21.62 -2.90 8.34
N LEU A 10 22.58 -2.14 8.86
CA LEU A 10 22.82 -0.75 8.47
C LEU A 10 23.91 -0.66 7.40
N VAL A 11 23.69 0.19 6.39
CA VAL A 11 24.68 0.55 5.37
C VAL A 11 24.87 2.06 5.43
N SER A 12 26.09 2.52 5.75
CA SER A 12 26.40 3.95 5.82
C SER A 12 26.81 4.46 4.44
N VAL A 13 26.13 5.50 3.96
CA VAL A 13 26.47 6.24 2.74
C VAL A 13 26.79 7.67 3.14
N ARG A 14 28.08 8.00 3.24
CA ARG A 14 28.53 9.30 3.76
C ARG A 14 28.41 10.39 2.69
N VAL A 15 27.43 11.27 2.85
CA VAL A 15 27.19 12.43 1.98
C VAL A 15 27.35 13.79 2.68
N LEU A 16 27.46 13.78 4.02
CA LEU A 16 27.73 14.96 4.84
C LEU A 16 29.08 14.84 5.55
N GLY A 17 29.64 15.98 5.95
CA GLY A 17 30.93 16.04 6.63
C GLY A 17 32.10 15.60 5.78
N VAL A 18 32.04 15.85 4.49
CA VAL A 18 33.22 15.78 3.62
C VAL A 18 34.25 16.79 4.15
N LYS A 19 35.50 16.36 4.29
CA LYS A 19 36.56 17.21 4.84
C LYS A 19 36.74 18.42 3.93
N ASP A 20 36.73 19.61 4.51
CA ASP A 20 37.13 20.81 3.78
C ASP A 20 38.63 20.75 3.42
N ARG A 21 39.11 21.73 2.64
CA ARG A 21 40.53 21.82 2.24
C ARG A 21 41.52 21.90 3.42
N PHE A 22 41.03 22.08 4.64
CA PHE A 22 41.81 22.13 5.89
C PHE A 22 41.60 20.88 6.77
N GLY A 23 40.92 19.85 6.27
CA GLY A 23 40.71 18.59 6.97
C GLY A 23 39.57 18.60 7.99
N ARG A 24 38.75 19.66 8.06
CA ARG A 24 37.66 19.79 9.05
C ARG A 24 36.37 19.18 8.51
N CYS A 25 35.67 18.42 9.36
CA CYS A 25 34.34 17.87 9.05
C CYS A 25 33.27 18.80 9.62
N HIS A 26 32.30 19.19 8.79
CA HIS A 26 31.12 19.96 9.19
C HIS A 26 29.85 19.12 9.02
N GLY A 27 28.73 19.48 9.62
CA GLY A 27 27.44 18.80 9.38
C GLY A 27 26.83 19.05 8.00
N SER A 28 27.59 19.59 7.04
CA SER A 28 27.15 20.03 5.72
C SER A 28 27.72 19.14 4.61
N GLY A 29 27.12 19.24 3.42
CA GLY A 29 27.56 18.58 2.19
C GLY A 29 26.90 19.22 0.98
N ASP A 30 27.49 19.01 -0.20
CA ASP A 30 26.97 19.56 -1.45
C ASP A 30 25.84 18.68 -1.99
N LEU A 31 24.84 19.31 -2.63
CA LEU A 31 23.73 18.59 -3.25
C LEU A 31 24.21 17.56 -4.28
N SER A 32 25.30 17.84 -5.01
CA SER A 32 25.92 16.90 -5.94
C SER A 32 26.44 15.63 -5.25
N GLY A 33 27.02 15.77 -4.05
CA GLY A 33 27.46 14.65 -3.23
C GLY A 33 26.29 13.81 -2.70
N VAL A 34 25.18 14.46 -2.33
CA VAL A 34 23.95 13.75 -1.94
C VAL A 34 23.39 12.95 -3.11
N VAL A 35 23.28 13.56 -4.30
CA VAL A 35 22.82 12.88 -5.53
C VAL A 35 23.72 11.70 -5.87
N ALA A 36 25.04 11.86 -5.82
CA ALA A 36 25.98 10.76 -6.05
C ALA A 36 25.80 9.60 -5.05
N GLY A 37 25.49 9.92 -3.78
CA GLY A 37 25.14 8.92 -2.78
C GLY A 37 23.85 8.16 -3.11
N LEU A 38 22.82 8.86 -3.57
CA LEU A 38 21.56 8.23 -4.01
C LEU A 38 21.77 7.37 -5.26
N ASP A 39 22.59 7.81 -6.22
CA ASP A 39 22.94 7.00 -7.38
C ASP A 39 23.72 5.74 -7.01
N TRP A 40 24.63 5.84 -6.02
CA TRP A 40 25.30 4.66 -5.48
C TRP A 40 24.30 3.69 -4.84
N ILE A 41 23.35 4.18 -4.05
CA ILE A 41 22.27 3.35 -3.47
C ILE A 41 21.45 2.68 -4.57
N SER A 42 21.08 3.43 -5.61
CA SER A 42 20.32 2.94 -6.76
C SER A 42 20.98 1.74 -7.44
N GLN A 43 22.30 1.69 -7.44
CA GLN A 43 23.10 0.63 -8.07
C GLN A 43 23.45 -0.52 -7.12
N ASN A 44 23.48 -0.30 -5.80
CA ASN A 44 24.08 -1.23 -4.85
C ASN A 44 23.13 -1.74 -3.75
N ALA A 45 21.95 -1.13 -3.58
CA ALA A 45 21.02 -1.52 -2.52
C ALA A 45 20.46 -2.92 -2.75
N GLN A 46 20.58 -3.79 -1.74
CA GLN A 46 19.94 -5.09 -1.72
C GLN A 46 18.54 -4.95 -1.11
N ARG A 47 17.50 -5.22 -1.91
CA ARG A 47 16.11 -5.18 -1.45
C ARG A 47 15.75 -6.42 -0.59
N PRO A 48 14.81 -6.30 0.36
CA PRO A 48 14.08 -5.09 0.76
C PRO A 48 15.01 -4.05 1.43
N ALA A 49 14.81 -2.76 1.11
CA ALA A 49 15.66 -1.67 1.59
C ALA A 49 14.83 -0.42 1.93
N VAL A 50 15.29 0.31 2.94
CA VAL A 50 14.81 1.65 3.30
C VAL A 50 16.00 2.60 3.43
N VAL A 51 15.88 3.78 2.83
CA VAL A 51 16.86 4.87 2.91
C VAL A 51 16.33 5.89 3.89
N ASN A 52 17.14 6.22 4.90
CA ASN A 52 16.85 7.31 5.82
C ASN A 52 17.68 8.55 5.45
N MET A 53 17.00 9.59 4.98
CA MET A 53 17.58 10.89 4.64
C MET A 53 17.28 11.90 5.76
N SER A 54 18.03 11.83 6.85
CA SER A 54 17.99 12.82 7.94
C SER A 54 18.73 14.12 7.57
N LEU A 55 18.47 14.64 6.37
CA LEU A 55 19.08 15.81 5.75
C LEU A 55 18.06 16.55 4.88
N GLY A 56 18.38 17.79 4.50
CA GLY A 56 17.58 18.56 3.57
C GLY A 56 18.23 19.90 3.25
N ALA A 57 17.62 20.65 2.34
CA ALA A 57 18.01 22.01 1.99
C ALA A 57 16.76 22.88 1.74
N GLU A 58 16.85 24.17 2.09
CA GLU A 58 15.82 25.19 1.77
C GLU A 58 15.84 25.64 0.29
N VAL A 59 16.61 24.95 -0.57
CA VAL A 59 16.76 25.30 -1.98
C VAL A 59 16.09 24.23 -2.82
N GLU A 60 15.26 24.65 -3.77
CA GLU A 60 14.66 23.71 -4.72
C GLU A 60 15.72 23.01 -5.56
N SER A 61 15.70 21.67 -5.58
CA SER A 61 16.60 20.87 -6.42
C SER A 61 15.84 19.77 -7.13
N THR A 62 15.41 20.04 -8.36
CA THR A 62 14.76 19.06 -9.21
C THR A 62 15.61 17.81 -9.40
N VAL A 63 16.94 17.94 -9.45
CA VAL A 63 17.86 16.81 -9.61
C VAL A 63 17.83 15.89 -8.39
N LEU A 64 17.83 16.45 -7.18
CA LEU A 64 17.73 15.65 -5.96
C LEU A 64 16.35 14.99 -5.84
N ASP A 65 15.29 15.71 -6.18
CA ASP A 65 13.93 15.17 -6.17
C ASP A 65 13.78 13.99 -7.14
N LEU A 66 14.33 14.11 -8.35
CA LEU A 66 14.34 13.03 -9.35
C LEU A 66 15.15 11.82 -8.89
N ALA A 67 16.28 12.03 -8.22
CA ALA A 67 17.09 10.95 -7.65
C ALA A 67 16.31 10.17 -6.58
N VAL A 68 15.54 10.87 -5.72
CA VAL A 68 14.65 10.23 -4.75
C VAL A 68 13.54 9.44 -5.44
N LYS A 69 12.83 10.05 -6.40
CA LYS A 69 11.78 9.37 -7.18
C LYS A 69 12.29 8.11 -7.89
N LYS A 70 13.53 8.15 -8.40
CA LYS A 70 14.20 6.98 -9.02
C LYS A 70 14.42 5.84 -8.04
N LEU A 71 14.81 6.11 -6.80
CA LEU A 71 14.93 5.05 -5.78
C LEU A 71 13.56 4.44 -5.45
N VAL A 72 12.54 5.30 -5.31
CA VAL A 72 11.18 4.84 -5.02
C VAL A 72 10.62 3.98 -6.15
N SER A 73 10.85 4.35 -7.42
CA SER A 73 10.44 3.54 -8.57
C SER A 73 11.19 2.20 -8.68
N GLN A 74 12.38 2.09 -8.10
CA GLN A 74 13.11 0.82 -7.93
C GLN A 74 12.60 -0.03 -6.76
N GLY A 75 11.57 0.43 -6.05
CA GLY A 75 10.98 -0.25 -4.90
C GLY A 75 11.80 -0.12 -3.61
N ILE A 76 12.62 0.92 -3.51
CA ILE A 76 13.36 1.29 -2.29
C ILE A 76 12.57 2.39 -1.59
N VAL A 77 12.21 2.17 -0.32
CA VAL A 77 11.49 3.19 0.45
C VAL A 77 12.46 4.31 0.84
N VAL A 78 12.05 5.56 0.64
CA VAL A 78 12.81 6.72 1.13
C VAL A 78 12.03 7.39 2.25
N VAL A 79 12.68 7.58 3.40
CA VAL A 79 12.15 8.33 4.54
C VAL A 79 13.02 9.56 4.72
N THR A 80 12.43 10.75 4.76
CA THR A 80 13.16 12.02 4.85
C THR A 80 12.67 12.87 6.01
N SER A 81 13.58 13.65 6.61
CA SER A 81 13.22 14.67 7.60
C SER A 81 12.48 15.84 6.96
N ALA A 82 11.46 16.39 7.62
CA ALA A 82 10.72 17.55 7.12
C ALA A 82 11.53 18.88 7.13
N GLY A 83 12.57 18.97 7.98
CA GLY A 83 13.37 20.19 8.19
C GLY A 83 13.06 20.89 9.53
N ASN A 84 13.93 21.81 9.93
CA ASN A 84 14.00 22.38 11.28
C ASN A 84 13.87 23.92 11.31
N GLU A 85 13.13 24.50 10.35
CA GLU A 85 13.09 25.95 10.11
C GLU A 85 11.71 26.57 10.41
N ASN A 86 10.74 25.79 10.88
CA ASN A 86 9.33 26.15 11.08
C ASN A 86 8.63 26.66 9.81
N ARG A 87 8.96 26.07 8.66
CA ARG A 87 8.48 26.50 7.34
C ARG A 87 7.56 25.48 6.68
N PRO A 88 6.79 25.89 5.66
CA PRO A 88 6.12 24.97 4.75
C PRO A 88 7.13 23.98 4.14
N VAL A 89 6.82 22.70 4.24
CA VAL A 89 7.68 21.60 3.79
C VAL A 89 7.85 21.57 2.27
N GLU A 90 6.93 22.19 1.55
CA GLU A 90 6.97 22.35 0.10
C GLU A 90 8.20 23.15 -0.38
N LEU A 91 8.81 23.94 0.52
CA LEU A 91 10.04 24.71 0.27
C LEU A 91 11.33 23.91 0.49
N MET A 92 11.22 22.65 0.91
CA MET A 92 12.36 21.83 1.33
C MET A 92 12.61 20.67 0.37
N THR A 93 13.84 20.48 -0.09
CA THR A 93 14.24 19.27 -0.83
C THR A 93 15.08 18.35 0.08
N PRO A 94 14.88 17.03 0.06
CA PRO A 94 13.88 16.28 -0.71
C PRO A 94 12.51 16.15 -0.02
N ALA A 95 12.26 16.85 1.10
CA ALA A 95 11.04 16.69 1.89
C ALA A 95 9.72 17.00 1.13
N ARG A 96 9.78 17.80 0.07
CA ARG A 96 8.65 18.08 -0.82
C ARG A 96 8.30 16.94 -1.79
N VAL A 97 9.11 15.89 -1.89
CA VAL A 97 8.91 14.78 -2.84
C VAL A 97 7.75 13.89 -2.35
N PRO A 98 6.59 13.85 -3.03
CA PRO A 98 5.42 13.12 -2.53
C PRO A 98 5.61 11.61 -2.43
N GLU A 99 6.54 11.05 -3.21
CA GLU A 99 6.86 9.61 -3.20
C GLU A 99 7.76 9.19 -2.02
N ALA A 100 8.34 10.14 -1.28
CA ALA A 100 9.09 9.88 -0.07
C ALA A 100 8.21 10.06 1.17
N ILE A 101 8.52 9.35 2.26
CA ILE A 101 7.83 9.51 3.54
C ILE A 101 8.49 10.65 4.31
N THR A 102 7.83 11.79 4.38
CA THR A 102 8.33 13.02 5.02
C THR A 102 7.87 13.12 6.46
N VAL A 103 8.85 13.27 7.37
CA VAL A 103 8.65 13.10 8.81
C VAL A 103 8.86 14.39 9.59
N GLY A 104 7.79 14.86 10.22
CA GLY A 104 7.82 15.94 11.21
C GLY A 104 8.23 15.44 12.61
N ALA A 105 8.60 16.35 13.50
CA ALA A 105 9.00 16.01 14.87
C ALA A 105 7.88 16.31 15.89
N THR A 106 7.80 15.52 16.96
CA THR A 106 7.06 15.84 18.20
C THR A 106 7.97 15.76 19.42
N ASN A 107 7.55 16.41 20.51
CA ASN A 107 8.13 16.25 21.84
C ASN A 107 7.38 15.18 22.67
N ASP A 108 7.81 15.00 23.92
CA ASP A 108 7.24 14.08 24.92
C ASP A 108 5.83 14.46 25.39
N LYS A 109 5.32 15.62 24.95
CA LYS A 109 3.95 16.09 25.17
C LYS A 109 3.10 15.95 23.91
N ASP A 110 3.54 15.22 22.89
CA ASP A 110 2.86 15.14 21.59
C ASP A 110 2.67 16.51 20.91
N GLU A 111 3.50 17.51 21.21
CA GLU A 111 3.43 18.84 20.59
C GLU A 111 4.42 18.94 19.42
N LYS A 112 4.03 19.60 18.33
CA LYS A 112 4.98 20.02 17.29
C LYS A 112 5.98 21.02 17.89
N PRO A 113 7.29 20.73 17.96
CA PRO A 113 8.26 21.70 18.44
C PRO A 113 8.35 22.87 17.44
N ASN A 114 8.74 24.05 17.95
CA ASN A 114 8.78 25.26 17.15
C ASN A 114 9.66 25.12 15.91
N PHE A 115 10.70 24.29 15.92
CA PHE A 115 11.57 24.11 14.76
C PHE A 115 10.95 23.23 13.65
N SER A 116 10.04 22.29 13.95
CA SER A 116 9.63 21.31 12.94
C SER A 116 8.89 21.99 11.80
N ASN A 117 9.29 21.72 10.56
CA ASN A 117 8.52 22.11 9.39
C ASN A 117 7.14 21.43 9.37
N TRP A 118 6.24 22.00 8.58
CA TRP A 118 4.81 21.73 8.57
C TRP A 118 4.25 21.85 7.15
N GLY A 119 2.98 21.54 6.94
CA GLY A 119 2.33 21.64 5.64
C GLY A 119 1.83 20.30 5.12
N SER A 120 1.22 20.36 3.93
CA SER A 120 0.50 19.24 3.32
C SER A 120 1.41 18.11 2.87
N GLY A 121 2.70 18.41 2.62
CA GLY A 121 3.72 17.40 2.30
C GLY A 121 4.27 16.64 3.52
N VAL A 122 3.82 16.91 4.75
CA VAL A 122 4.21 16.09 5.92
C VAL A 122 3.31 14.86 5.98
N ASP A 123 3.89 13.67 5.96
CA ASP A 123 3.10 12.43 5.96
C ASP A 123 2.71 11.97 7.36
N VAL A 124 3.65 12.09 8.29
CA VAL A 124 3.55 11.62 9.68
C VAL A 124 4.53 12.38 10.58
N PHE A 125 4.19 12.50 11.85
CA PHE A 125 5.08 12.96 12.91
C PHE A 125 5.68 11.77 13.67
N ALA A 126 6.87 11.94 14.23
CA ALA A 126 7.46 10.98 15.15
C ALA A 126 8.27 11.69 16.26
N PRO A 127 8.59 11.00 17.37
CA PRO A 127 9.40 11.58 18.44
C PRO A 127 10.73 12.12 17.91
N GLY A 128 10.98 13.41 18.12
CA GLY A 128 12.14 14.12 17.57
C GLY A 128 12.79 15.12 18.52
N VAL A 129 12.36 15.19 19.79
CA VAL A 129 12.96 16.06 20.81
C VAL A 129 13.54 15.21 21.94
N PHE A 130 14.78 15.50 22.34
CA PHE A 130 15.52 14.78 23.38
C PHE A 130 15.59 13.26 23.16
N ILE A 131 15.86 12.88 21.90
CA ILE A 131 16.00 11.48 21.52
C ILE A 131 17.41 11.01 21.84
N LYS A 132 17.50 10.02 22.74
CA LYS A 132 18.74 9.35 23.13
C LYS A 132 19.15 8.30 22.09
N SER A 133 20.37 8.40 21.57
CA SER A 133 20.95 7.41 20.66
C SER A 133 22.47 7.32 20.81
N ALA A 134 23.10 6.42 20.06
CA ALA A 134 24.55 6.24 20.05
C ALA A 134 25.28 7.50 19.58
N TRP A 135 26.50 7.69 20.08
CA TRP A 135 27.35 8.83 19.76
C TRP A 135 28.76 8.38 19.36
N TYR A 136 29.52 9.24 18.67
CA TYR A 136 30.75 8.82 17.97
C TYR A 136 32.03 8.84 18.82
N THR A 137 31.96 9.33 20.07
CA THR A 137 33.16 9.56 20.91
C THR A 137 33.65 8.32 21.66
N ALA A 138 32.81 7.30 21.85
CA ALA A 138 33.21 5.96 22.30
C ALA A 138 32.15 4.91 21.90
N ASP A 139 32.49 3.62 21.97
CA ASP A 139 31.62 2.52 21.52
C ASP A 139 30.31 2.37 22.32
N ASP A 140 30.29 2.83 23.57
CA ASP A 140 29.14 2.81 24.48
C ASP A 140 28.53 4.20 24.72
N ASP A 141 29.05 5.23 24.05
CA ASP A 141 28.64 6.60 24.26
C ASP A 141 27.26 6.90 23.67
N VAL A 142 26.55 7.82 24.33
CA VAL A 142 25.19 8.20 23.99
C VAL A 142 24.98 9.69 24.09
N ARG A 143 24.13 10.22 23.22
CA ARG A 143 23.76 11.63 23.23
C ARG A 143 22.27 11.80 23.00
N GLU A 144 21.70 12.79 23.68
CA GLU A 144 20.36 13.29 23.37
C GLU A 144 20.44 14.42 22.36
N MET A 145 19.66 14.29 21.29
CA MET A 145 19.55 15.31 20.23
C MET A 145 18.09 15.58 19.89
N SER A 146 17.86 16.72 19.26
CA SER A 146 16.55 17.16 18.80
C SER A 146 16.60 17.58 17.33
N GLY A 147 15.56 17.23 16.58
CA GLY A 147 15.42 17.56 15.17
C GLY A 147 14.48 16.60 14.44
N THR A 148 13.96 17.01 13.30
CA THR A 148 13.29 16.10 12.36
C THR A 148 14.24 14.99 11.86
N SER A 149 15.56 15.25 11.87
CA SER A 149 16.62 14.24 11.70
C SER A 149 16.57 13.11 12.73
N MET A 150 16.01 13.33 13.92
CA MET A 150 15.80 12.32 14.97
C MET A 150 14.42 11.66 14.87
N ALA A 151 13.44 12.34 14.28
CA ALA A 151 12.11 11.79 14.01
C ALA A 151 12.12 10.79 12.84
N ALA A 152 12.73 11.16 11.71
CA ALA A 152 12.84 10.32 10.51
C ALA A 152 13.32 8.87 10.77
N PRO A 153 14.39 8.60 11.56
CA PRO A 153 14.86 7.24 11.79
C PRO A 153 13.89 6.37 12.61
N HIS A 154 12.96 6.94 13.38
CA HIS A 154 11.89 6.15 13.99
C HIS A 154 10.97 5.55 12.93
N VAL A 155 10.58 6.36 11.93
CA VAL A 155 9.75 5.92 10.81
C VAL A 155 10.52 4.94 9.93
N ALA A 156 11.79 5.22 9.59
CA ALA A 156 12.63 4.28 8.83
C ALA A 156 12.77 2.93 9.54
N GLY A 157 12.89 2.94 10.87
CA GLY A 157 12.87 1.72 11.68
C GLY A 157 11.53 0.99 11.61
N PHE A 158 10.40 1.68 11.68
CA PHE A 158 9.09 1.05 11.50
C PHE A 158 8.93 0.46 10.10
N VAL A 159 9.35 1.17 9.05
CA VAL A 159 9.40 0.65 7.67
C VAL A 159 10.24 -0.63 7.59
N ALA A 160 11.41 -0.68 8.23
CA ALA A 160 12.23 -1.88 8.27
C ALA A 160 11.52 -3.06 8.97
N LEU A 161 10.70 -2.80 10.00
CA LEU A 161 9.88 -3.84 10.65
C LEU A 161 8.78 -4.35 9.71
N LEU A 162 8.13 -3.47 8.94
CA LEU A 162 7.15 -3.85 7.92
C LEU A 162 7.78 -4.73 6.83
N LEU A 163 8.92 -4.30 6.29
CA LEU A 163 9.70 -5.05 5.29
C LEU A 163 10.23 -6.38 5.83
N GLY A 164 10.56 -6.45 7.12
CA GLY A 164 10.96 -7.69 7.78
C GLY A 164 9.81 -8.69 7.93
N LYS A 165 8.56 -8.23 7.98
CA LYS A 165 7.36 -9.09 7.95
C LYS A 165 6.98 -9.47 6.53
N ASN A 166 7.05 -8.53 5.59
CA ASN A 166 6.71 -8.75 4.19
C ASN A 166 7.71 -8.01 3.28
N PRO A 167 8.69 -8.73 2.69
CA PRO A 167 9.74 -8.12 1.87
C PRO A 167 9.24 -7.62 0.50
N TYR A 168 8.00 -7.94 0.14
CA TYR A 168 7.38 -7.58 -1.14
C TYR A 168 6.48 -6.35 -1.06
N LEU A 169 6.46 -5.62 0.05
CA LEU A 169 5.70 -4.38 0.13
C LEU A 169 6.34 -3.30 -0.76
N THR A 170 5.53 -2.66 -1.60
CA THR A 170 5.96 -1.50 -2.39
C THR A 170 6.12 -0.25 -1.50
N PRO A 171 6.93 0.74 -1.91
CA PRO A 171 7.01 2.02 -1.21
C PRO A 171 5.66 2.71 -1.01
N ALA A 172 4.83 2.76 -2.05
CA ALA A 172 3.48 3.34 -1.96
C ALA A 172 2.61 2.60 -0.93
N ARG A 173 2.70 1.27 -0.85
CA ARG A 173 1.96 0.51 0.17
C ARG A 173 2.48 0.82 1.57
N ILE A 174 3.79 0.90 1.73
CA ILE A 174 4.43 1.23 3.02
C ILE A 174 4.04 2.63 3.47
N GLU A 175 4.07 3.62 2.59
CA GLU A 175 3.64 4.98 2.86
C GLU A 175 2.18 5.02 3.36
N ASN A 176 1.27 4.35 2.66
CA ASN A 176 -0.12 4.23 3.09
C ASN A 176 -0.25 3.55 4.46
N ILE A 177 0.47 2.45 4.69
CA ILE A 177 0.49 1.78 6.00
C ILE A 177 1.00 2.73 7.09
N VAL A 178 2.07 3.49 6.84
CA VAL A 178 2.61 4.46 7.81
C VAL A 178 1.57 5.53 8.14
N LYS A 179 0.90 6.10 7.13
CA LYS A 179 -0.12 7.15 7.29
C LYS A 179 -1.35 6.65 8.03
N ASP A 180 -1.81 5.45 7.69
CA ASP A 180 -3.05 4.89 8.23
C ASP A 180 -2.84 4.24 9.60
N HIS A 181 -1.65 3.71 9.87
CA HIS A 181 -1.31 3.14 11.18
C HIS A 181 -0.98 4.19 12.25
N ALA A 182 -0.70 5.43 11.85
CA ALA A 182 -0.41 6.51 12.76
C ALA A 182 -1.62 6.84 13.66
N THR A 183 -1.35 7.20 14.90
CA THR A 183 -2.38 7.73 15.81
C THR A 183 -2.80 9.11 15.35
N LYS A 184 -4.08 9.29 15.03
CA LYS A 184 -4.60 10.55 14.50
C LYS A 184 -5.12 11.48 15.57
N GLY A 185 -5.02 12.79 15.32
CA GLY A 185 -5.57 13.82 16.19
C GLY A 185 -4.83 14.01 17.53
N LEU A 186 -3.71 13.32 17.74
CA LEU A 186 -2.94 13.38 18.98
C LEU A 186 -1.92 14.53 19.00
N VAL A 187 -1.41 14.93 17.82
CA VAL A 187 -0.39 15.98 17.74
C VAL A 187 -1.01 17.34 18.07
N ARG A 188 -0.46 18.00 19.09
CA ARG A 188 -0.86 19.34 19.57
C ARG A 188 -0.02 20.44 18.91
N GLY A 189 -0.53 21.67 18.91
CA GLY A 189 0.20 22.82 18.37
C GLY A 189 0.15 22.91 16.84
N LEU A 190 -0.84 22.29 16.21
CA LEU A 190 -1.05 22.31 14.75
C LEU A 190 -2.07 23.37 14.29
N GLU A 191 -2.68 24.10 15.23
CA GLU A 191 -3.81 25.01 14.97
C GLU A 191 -3.42 26.16 14.02
N ASN A 192 -2.16 26.56 14.04
CA ASN A 192 -1.61 27.63 13.19
C ASN A 192 -0.92 27.12 11.91
N PHE A 193 -1.01 25.82 11.62
CA PHE A 193 -0.30 25.17 10.51
C PHE A 193 -1.29 24.41 9.61
N PRO A 194 -2.19 25.14 8.91
CA PRO A 194 -3.28 24.55 8.14
C PRO A 194 -2.77 23.58 7.07
N GLY A 195 -3.52 22.52 6.82
CA GLY A 195 -3.16 21.48 5.85
C GLY A 195 -2.16 20.44 6.35
N THR A 196 -1.55 20.63 7.53
CA THR A 196 -0.63 19.66 8.13
C THR A 196 -1.38 18.43 8.66
N PRO A 197 -1.10 17.21 8.18
CA PRO A 197 -1.77 16.00 8.69
C PRO A 197 -1.47 15.72 10.16
N ASN A 198 -2.50 15.57 10.99
CA ASN A 198 -2.35 15.23 12.40
C ASN A 198 -2.25 13.70 12.57
N ARG A 199 -1.03 13.17 12.41
CA ARG A 199 -0.70 11.73 12.45
C ARG A 199 0.59 11.54 13.23
N LEU A 200 0.57 10.81 14.35
CA LEU A 200 1.76 10.45 15.13
C LEU A 200 2.09 8.96 14.95
N LEU A 201 3.32 8.65 14.56
CA LEU A 201 3.79 7.27 14.38
C LEU A 201 3.54 6.44 15.64
N SER A 202 2.93 5.28 15.48
CA SER A 202 2.83 4.25 16.52
C SER A 202 3.60 3.01 16.09
N ILE A 203 4.40 2.45 17.00
CA ILE A 203 5.10 1.17 16.79
C ILE A 203 4.61 0.07 17.74
N ARG A 204 3.58 0.35 18.56
CA ARG A 204 3.07 -0.59 19.59
C ARG A 204 2.55 -1.89 18.97
N HIS A 205 1.99 -1.81 17.77
CA HIS A 205 1.49 -2.98 17.03
C HIS A 205 1.91 -2.89 15.57
N VAL A 206 3.04 -3.48 15.20
CA VAL A 206 3.38 -3.60 13.78
C VAL A 206 2.34 -4.52 13.13
N PRO A 207 1.54 -4.05 12.16
CA PRO A 207 0.49 -4.86 11.55
C PRO A 207 1.05 -6.18 11.04
N ASP A 208 0.30 -7.27 11.20
CA ASP A 208 0.69 -8.54 10.60
C ASP A 208 0.35 -8.52 9.12
N LEU A 209 1.32 -8.08 8.32
CA LEU A 209 1.21 -7.94 6.86
C LEU A 209 1.70 -9.19 6.12
N THR A 210 1.94 -10.28 6.85
CA THR A 210 2.42 -11.54 6.28
C THR A 210 1.39 -12.19 5.35
N ASP A 211 0.14 -11.70 5.33
CA ASP A 211 -0.93 -12.40 4.63
C ASP A 211 -2.18 -11.60 4.24
N PHE A 212 -2.05 -10.66 3.30
CA PHE A 212 -3.21 -9.95 2.75
C PHE A 212 -4.14 -10.85 1.93
N ALA A 213 -3.66 -12.01 1.48
CA ALA A 213 -4.54 -12.99 0.85
C ALA A 213 -5.59 -13.47 1.86
N ARG A 214 -5.18 -13.80 3.09
CA ARG A 214 -6.10 -14.15 4.17
C ARG A 214 -7.04 -13.01 4.51
N LEU A 215 -6.51 -11.81 4.75
CA LEU A 215 -7.28 -10.62 5.09
C LEU A 215 -6.52 -9.35 4.73
N ASP A 216 -7.10 -8.50 3.89
CA ASP A 216 -6.72 -7.09 3.79
C ASP A 216 -7.67 -6.27 4.68
N PRO A 217 -7.26 -5.88 5.90
CA PRO A 217 -8.16 -5.26 6.87
C PRO A 217 -8.68 -3.89 6.42
N TYR A 218 -7.90 -3.14 5.63
CA TYR A 218 -8.38 -1.89 5.05
C TYR A 218 -9.49 -2.17 4.05
N PHE A 219 -9.26 -3.09 3.11
CA PHE A 219 -10.29 -3.48 2.13
C PHE A 219 -11.55 -4.02 2.83
N TYR A 220 -11.36 -4.88 3.84
CA TYR A 220 -12.45 -5.44 4.61
C TYR A 220 -13.28 -4.33 5.28
N LEU A 221 -12.66 -3.37 5.96
CA LEU A 221 -13.38 -2.26 6.59
C LEU A 221 -14.05 -1.35 5.55
N ALA A 222 -13.39 -1.09 4.42
CA ALA A 222 -13.94 -0.29 3.34
C ALA A 222 -15.18 -0.93 2.70
N MET A 223 -15.16 -2.25 2.51
CA MET A 223 -16.31 -3.01 2.01
C MET A 223 -17.44 -3.14 3.04
N ASN A 224 -17.18 -2.83 4.31
CA ASN A 224 -18.10 -3.02 5.42
C ASN A 224 -18.18 -1.77 6.31
N PRO A 225 -18.83 -0.68 5.83
CA PRO A 225 -18.93 0.57 6.58
C PRO A 225 -19.58 0.43 7.96
N ASP A 226 -20.49 -0.54 8.12
CA ASP A 226 -21.10 -0.92 9.41
C ASP A 226 -20.03 -1.35 10.42
N VAL A 227 -19.10 -2.20 9.99
CA VAL A 227 -18.01 -2.69 10.84
C VAL A 227 -17.01 -1.58 11.09
N SER A 228 -16.64 -0.82 10.04
CA SER A 228 -15.78 0.35 10.16
C SER A 228 -16.28 1.32 11.24
N ALA A 229 -17.57 1.67 11.23
CA ALA A 229 -18.16 2.51 12.27
C ALA A 229 -18.07 1.84 13.66
N ALA A 230 -18.41 0.55 13.76
CA ALA A 230 -18.42 -0.18 15.02
C ALA A 230 -17.03 -0.33 15.66
N VAL A 231 -15.96 -0.45 14.86
CA VAL A 231 -14.59 -0.56 15.37
C VAL A 231 -13.90 0.79 15.56
N GLY A 232 -14.61 1.91 15.36
CA GLY A 232 -14.04 3.25 15.55
C GLY A 232 -13.27 3.80 14.35
N GLY A 233 -13.56 3.31 13.14
CA GLY A 233 -13.10 3.87 11.87
C GLY A 233 -12.36 2.87 10.98
N ILE A 234 -12.21 3.26 9.71
CA ILE A 234 -11.59 2.45 8.64
C ILE A 234 -10.11 2.16 8.88
N GLU A 235 -9.47 2.92 9.76
CA GLU A 235 -8.06 2.78 10.13
C GLU A 235 -7.83 1.82 11.29
N ASN A 236 -8.88 1.41 12.01
CA ASN A 236 -8.73 0.43 13.07
C ASN A 236 -8.62 -0.99 12.50
N TYR A 237 -7.48 -1.28 11.87
CA TYR A 237 -7.20 -2.56 11.23
C TYR A 237 -7.24 -3.74 12.21
N ALA A 238 -6.78 -3.53 13.44
CA ALA A 238 -6.84 -4.55 14.49
C ALA A 238 -8.30 -4.88 14.85
N GLY A 239 -9.14 -3.85 14.98
CA GLY A 239 -10.58 -4.02 15.15
C GLY A 239 -11.22 -4.73 13.97
N GLY A 240 -10.90 -4.32 12.74
CA GLY A 240 -11.37 -4.99 11.52
C GLY A 240 -10.98 -6.45 11.43
N ALA A 241 -9.73 -6.78 11.75
CA ALA A 241 -9.24 -8.16 11.78
C ALA A 241 -9.91 -9.00 12.87
N THR A 242 -10.10 -8.43 14.05
CA THR A 242 -10.81 -9.08 15.16
C THR A 242 -12.25 -9.38 14.76
N HIS A 243 -12.96 -8.39 14.19
CA HIS A 243 -14.32 -8.57 13.72
C HIS A 243 -14.39 -9.59 12.57
N TRP A 244 -13.48 -9.55 11.59
CA TRP A 244 -13.49 -10.53 10.50
C TRP A 244 -13.33 -11.95 11.03
N ALA A 245 -12.37 -12.17 11.94
CA ALA A 245 -12.13 -13.49 12.52
C ALA A 245 -13.32 -13.98 13.36
N ALA A 246 -13.98 -13.09 14.11
CA ALA A 246 -15.10 -13.44 14.97
C ALA A 246 -16.44 -13.60 14.21
N HIS A 247 -16.62 -12.85 13.11
CA HIS A 247 -17.91 -12.73 12.44
C HIS A 247 -17.81 -12.73 10.92
N GLY A 248 -16.93 -11.92 10.33
CA GLY A 248 -16.87 -11.71 8.88
C GLY A 248 -16.64 -13.00 8.08
N VAL A 249 -15.76 -13.87 8.56
CA VAL A 249 -15.45 -15.19 7.97
C VAL A 249 -16.65 -16.13 7.97
N HIS A 250 -17.56 -15.98 8.93
CA HIS A 250 -18.80 -16.76 9.05
C HIS A 250 -19.98 -16.13 8.30
N GLN A 251 -19.88 -14.84 7.95
CA GLN A 251 -20.92 -14.09 7.25
C GLN A 251 -20.72 -14.03 5.73
N GLY A 252 -19.65 -14.64 5.20
CA GLY A 252 -19.35 -14.62 3.76
C GLY A 252 -18.88 -13.27 3.24
N ARG A 253 -18.46 -12.37 4.13
CA ARG A 253 -17.86 -11.07 3.78
C ARG A 253 -16.52 -11.30 3.07
N MET A 254 -16.23 -10.47 2.07
CA MET A 254 -14.94 -10.54 1.35
C MET A 254 -13.80 -10.18 2.30
N SER A 255 -12.77 -11.02 2.38
CA SER A 255 -11.60 -10.75 3.22
C SER A 255 -10.54 -9.89 2.52
N SER A 256 -10.49 -9.93 1.20
CA SER A 256 -9.53 -9.18 0.38
C SER A 256 -10.08 -9.02 -1.04
N PRO A 257 -9.46 -8.18 -1.89
CA PRO A 257 -9.84 -8.10 -3.30
C PRO A 257 -9.71 -9.44 -4.04
N ALA A 258 -8.92 -10.38 -3.52
CA ALA A 258 -8.69 -11.68 -4.13
C ALA A 258 -9.67 -12.78 -3.70
N HIS A 259 -10.48 -12.55 -2.65
CA HIS A 259 -11.37 -13.59 -2.15
C HIS A 259 -12.77 -13.09 -1.78
N TRP A 260 -13.75 -13.60 -2.50
CA TRP A 260 -15.17 -13.49 -2.22
C TRP A 260 -15.77 -14.90 -2.09
N PRO A 261 -16.10 -15.37 -0.87
CA PRO A 261 -16.60 -16.72 -0.63
C PRO A 261 -17.80 -17.13 -1.50
N GLY A 262 -18.77 -16.23 -1.65
CA GLY A 262 -19.95 -16.46 -2.47
C GLY A 262 -19.62 -16.67 -3.95
N TYR A 263 -18.70 -15.85 -4.50
CA TYR A 263 -18.19 -16.04 -5.86
C TYR A 263 -17.38 -17.35 -5.98
N TYR A 264 -16.54 -17.63 -4.99
CA TYR A 264 -15.69 -18.83 -4.99
C TYR A 264 -16.54 -20.11 -5.03
N PHE A 265 -17.58 -20.21 -4.20
CA PHE A 265 -18.53 -21.33 -4.25
C PHE A 265 -19.41 -21.33 -5.48
N TYR A 266 -19.74 -20.17 -6.05
CA TYR A 266 -20.41 -20.11 -7.35
C TYR A 266 -19.54 -20.72 -8.46
N LEU A 267 -18.24 -20.38 -8.49
CA LEU A 267 -17.30 -20.85 -9.50
C LEU A 267 -16.98 -22.34 -9.33
N TYR A 268 -16.85 -22.79 -8.07
CA TYR A 268 -16.47 -24.15 -7.69
C TYR A 268 -17.61 -24.84 -6.93
N SER A 269 -18.66 -25.19 -7.67
CA SER A 269 -19.87 -25.81 -7.11
C SER A 269 -19.61 -27.19 -6.49
N ASP A 270 -18.54 -27.88 -6.90
CA ASP A 270 -18.05 -29.10 -6.24
C ASP A 270 -17.76 -28.87 -4.75
N LEU A 271 -17.07 -27.77 -4.43
CA LEU A 271 -16.75 -27.40 -3.06
C LEU A 271 -18.00 -26.95 -2.30
N ALA A 272 -18.90 -26.21 -2.96
CA ALA A 272 -20.16 -25.79 -2.35
C ALA A 272 -21.05 -27.00 -2.01
N ASN A 273 -21.09 -28.01 -2.87
CA ASN A 273 -21.81 -29.27 -2.63
C ASN A 273 -21.18 -30.09 -1.51
N PHE A 274 -19.84 -30.07 -1.40
CA PHE A 274 -19.10 -30.82 -0.37
C PHE A 274 -19.23 -30.18 1.02
N PHE A 275 -19.00 -28.88 1.14
CA PHE A 275 -19.01 -28.16 2.42
C PHE A 275 -20.39 -27.64 2.83
N GLY A 276 -21.31 -27.50 1.86
CA GLY A 276 -22.58 -26.80 2.02
C GLY A 276 -22.53 -25.36 1.48
N HIS A 277 -23.57 -24.94 0.77
CA HIS A 277 -23.60 -23.68 0.02
C HIS A 277 -23.40 -22.41 0.85
N ASN A 278 -23.61 -22.47 2.17
CA ASN A 278 -23.43 -21.33 3.09
C ASN A 278 -22.25 -21.51 4.05
N ALA A 279 -21.40 -22.52 3.84
CA ALA A 279 -20.23 -22.79 4.67
C ALA A 279 -19.08 -21.83 4.35
N TRP A 280 -19.29 -20.52 4.58
CA TRP A 280 -18.38 -19.46 4.17
C TRP A 280 -16.99 -19.54 4.78
N SER A 281 -16.89 -20.06 6.00
CA SER A 281 -15.59 -20.27 6.65
C SER A 281 -14.82 -21.42 6.00
N ALA A 282 -15.51 -22.45 5.51
CA ALA A 282 -14.90 -23.51 4.73
C ALA A 282 -14.42 -23.00 3.37
N ALA A 283 -15.20 -22.12 2.71
CA ALA A 283 -14.78 -21.45 1.47
C ALA A 283 -13.46 -20.66 1.66
N HIS A 284 -13.41 -19.82 2.69
CA HIS A 284 -12.21 -19.06 3.06
C HIS A 284 -11.02 -19.98 3.32
N ASN A 285 -11.18 -20.97 4.20
CA ASN A 285 -10.10 -21.88 4.57
C ASN A 285 -9.59 -22.67 3.37
N HIS A 286 -10.50 -23.21 2.54
CA HIS A 286 -10.10 -23.97 1.36
C HIS A 286 -9.36 -23.10 0.35
N TRP A 287 -9.89 -21.93 -0.01
CA TRP A 287 -9.21 -21.06 -0.98
C TRP A 287 -7.83 -20.64 -0.47
N TYR A 288 -7.75 -20.28 0.80
CA TYR A 288 -6.52 -19.83 1.43
C TYR A 288 -5.43 -20.91 1.49
N HIS A 289 -5.77 -22.11 1.93
CA HIS A 289 -4.82 -23.21 2.12
C HIS A 289 -4.54 -24.00 0.83
N SER A 290 -5.54 -24.20 -0.02
CA SER A 290 -5.45 -25.07 -1.19
C SER A 290 -5.68 -24.31 -2.50
N GLY A 291 -6.80 -23.58 -2.60
CA GLY A 291 -7.27 -22.97 -3.85
C GLY A 291 -6.26 -22.07 -4.55
N ARG A 292 -5.51 -21.24 -3.80
CA ARG A 292 -4.42 -20.42 -4.36
C ARG A 292 -3.33 -21.24 -5.03
N GLY A 293 -2.95 -22.37 -4.43
CA GLY A 293 -1.96 -23.30 -5.00
C GLY A 293 -2.49 -24.06 -6.21
N GLU A 294 -3.79 -24.36 -6.22
CA GLU A 294 -4.48 -25.03 -7.33
C GLU A 294 -4.76 -24.10 -8.53
N GLY A 295 -4.49 -22.81 -8.42
CA GLY A 295 -4.80 -21.83 -9.47
C GLY A 295 -6.26 -21.39 -9.50
N ARG A 296 -7.00 -21.60 -8.41
CA ARG A 296 -8.42 -21.23 -8.33
C ARG A 296 -8.59 -19.71 -8.14
N SER A 297 -9.51 -19.12 -8.90
CA SER A 297 -9.89 -17.71 -8.84
C SER A 297 -10.79 -17.46 -7.62
N GLY A 298 -10.30 -16.69 -6.65
CA GLY A 298 -11.03 -16.42 -5.41
C GLY A 298 -12.07 -15.30 -5.51
N SER A 299 -11.94 -14.43 -6.51
CA SER A 299 -12.83 -13.30 -6.78
C SER A 299 -12.91 -13.06 -8.29
N PRO A 300 -13.91 -12.30 -8.78
CA PRO A 300 -13.97 -11.97 -10.21
C PRO A 300 -12.80 -11.06 -10.64
N ALA A 301 -12.09 -10.40 -9.72
CA ALA A 301 -11.03 -9.45 -10.04
C ALA A 301 -9.71 -10.13 -10.43
N PHE A 302 -9.51 -11.41 -10.07
CA PHE A 302 -8.24 -12.08 -10.27
C PHE A 302 -8.36 -13.52 -10.73
N ASN A 303 -7.66 -13.84 -11.82
CA ASN A 303 -7.46 -15.20 -12.30
C ASN A 303 -5.96 -15.41 -12.53
N PRO A 304 -5.30 -16.36 -11.82
CA PRO A 304 -3.85 -16.49 -11.88
C PRO A 304 -3.33 -16.97 -13.24
N PHE A 305 -4.11 -17.76 -13.99
CA PHE A 305 -3.74 -18.18 -15.35
C PHE A 305 -3.76 -16.99 -16.31
N PHE A 306 -4.83 -16.19 -16.25
CA PHE A 306 -4.94 -14.95 -17.04
C PHE A 306 -3.81 -13.99 -16.68
N TYR A 307 -3.53 -13.83 -15.38
CA TYR A 307 -2.47 -12.95 -14.90
C TYR A 307 -1.09 -13.34 -15.43
N PHE A 308 -0.72 -14.62 -15.37
CA PHE A 308 0.53 -15.09 -15.98
C PHE A 308 0.55 -14.95 -17.51
N SER A 309 -0.60 -15.12 -18.18
CA SER A 309 -0.66 -14.93 -19.63
C SER A 309 -0.39 -13.49 -20.06
N LEU A 310 -0.78 -12.50 -19.24
CA LEU A 310 -0.50 -11.09 -19.49
C LEU A 310 0.91 -10.67 -19.05
N TYR A 311 1.45 -11.31 -18.01
CA TYR A 311 2.73 -10.94 -17.38
C TYR A 311 3.69 -12.15 -17.34
N PRO A 312 4.18 -12.61 -18.51
CA PRO A 312 5.03 -13.80 -18.59
C PRO A 312 6.37 -13.63 -17.86
N GLU A 313 6.81 -12.40 -17.61
CA GLU A 313 8.01 -12.13 -16.80
C GLU A 313 7.85 -12.57 -15.34
N LEU A 314 6.63 -12.52 -14.80
CA LEU A 314 6.34 -13.02 -13.46
C LEU A 314 6.36 -14.53 -13.41
N GLU A 315 5.85 -15.23 -14.42
CA GLU A 315 5.93 -16.69 -14.49
C GLU A 315 7.39 -17.16 -14.58
N GLY A 316 8.21 -16.45 -15.36
CA GLY A 316 9.66 -16.67 -15.41
C GLY A 316 10.34 -16.48 -14.05
N ALA A 317 9.93 -15.46 -13.28
CA ALA A 317 10.50 -15.17 -11.96
C ALA A 317 10.00 -16.10 -10.85
N PHE A 318 8.73 -16.50 -10.86
CA PHE A 318 8.09 -17.28 -9.80
C PHE A 318 8.18 -18.80 -10.00
N GLY A 319 8.51 -19.21 -11.22
CA GLY A 319 8.41 -20.59 -11.66
C GLY A 319 7.03 -20.91 -12.24
N LYS A 320 7.03 -21.81 -13.22
CA LYS A 320 5.82 -22.23 -13.95
C LYS A 320 4.72 -22.70 -13.00
N ASN A 321 3.49 -22.25 -13.25
CA ASN A 321 2.29 -22.61 -12.46
C ASN A 321 2.37 -22.28 -10.95
N ASN A 322 3.26 -21.38 -10.52
CA ASN A 322 3.30 -20.95 -9.12
C ASN A 322 2.19 -19.94 -8.80
N PHE A 323 0.93 -20.40 -8.84
CA PHE A 323 -0.26 -19.56 -8.74
C PHE A 323 -0.44 -18.90 -7.37
N ARG A 324 0.15 -19.50 -6.33
CA ARG A 324 0.21 -18.88 -5.00
C ARG A 324 1.01 -17.57 -5.06
N LEU A 325 2.22 -17.60 -5.63
CA LEU A 325 3.02 -16.38 -5.82
C LEU A 325 2.36 -15.41 -6.79
N ALA A 326 1.66 -15.88 -7.83
CA ALA A 326 0.88 -15.00 -8.71
C ALA A 326 -0.18 -14.20 -7.92
N THR A 327 -0.94 -14.90 -7.08
CA THR A 327 -1.99 -14.32 -6.23
C THR A 327 -1.39 -13.33 -5.23
N ASP A 328 -0.33 -13.75 -4.54
CA ASP A 328 0.33 -12.92 -3.54
C ASP A 328 0.92 -11.66 -4.20
N HIS A 329 1.61 -11.80 -5.34
CA HIS A 329 2.13 -10.67 -6.10
C HIS A 329 1.03 -9.68 -6.50
N TRP A 330 -0.09 -10.16 -7.05
CA TRP A 330 -1.17 -9.28 -7.48
C TRP A 330 -1.75 -8.48 -6.32
N ILE A 331 -1.99 -9.10 -5.17
CA ILE A 331 -2.53 -8.44 -3.97
C ILE A 331 -1.54 -7.42 -3.40
N HIS A 332 -0.26 -7.78 -3.34
CA HIS A 332 0.79 -6.98 -2.71
C HIS A 332 1.32 -5.85 -3.60
N ASN A 333 1.32 -6.06 -4.92
CA ASN A 333 1.98 -5.18 -5.88
C ASN A 333 1.08 -4.90 -7.09
N GLY A 334 0.58 -5.95 -7.75
CA GLY A 334 -0.08 -5.84 -9.04
C GLY A 334 -1.26 -4.86 -9.09
N ILE A 335 -2.09 -4.80 -8.04
CA ILE A 335 -3.18 -3.81 -7.95
C ILE A 335 -2.62 -2.39 -7.98
N ASP A 336 -1.59 -2.11 -7.17
CA ASP A 336 -1.02 -0.76 -7.04
C ASP A 336 -0.15 -0.38 -8.25
N GLU A 337 0.39 -1.37 -8.97
CA GLU A 337 1.07 -1.20 -10.26
C GLU A 337 0.10 -0.98 -11.43
N GLY A 338 -1.21 -1.10 -11.21
CA GLY A 338 -2.21 -0.96 -12.27
C GLY A 338 -2.31 -2.17 -13.19
N ARG A 339 -1.88 -3.36 -12.74
CA ARG A 339 -1.95 -4.59 -13.52
C ARG A 339 -3.37 -5.17 -13.55
N THR A 340 -3.84 -5.46 -14.75
CA THR A 340 -5.10 -6.18 -15.01
C THR A 340 -5.03 -7.62 -14.49
N GLY A 341 -5.85 -7.93 -13.48
CA GLY A 341 -5.85 -9.23 -12.79
C GLY A 341 -6.76 -10.30 -13.43
N SER A 342 -7.75 -9.86 -14.21
CA SER A 342 -8.75 -10.72 -14.84
C SER A 342 -9.39 -10.02 -16.03
N VAL A 343 -10.20 -10.76 -16.77
CA VAL A 343 -11.09 -10.20 -17.80
C VAL A 343 -12.16 -9.26 -17.25
N ALA A 344 -12.43 -9.26 -15.94
CA ALA A 344 -13.54 -8.49 -15.38
C ALA A 344 -13.16 -7.04 -15.03
N PHE A 345 -11.90 -6.79 -14.67
CA PHE A 345 -11.46 -5.50 -14.18
C PHE A 345 -10.04 -5.16 -14.66
N ASP A 346 -9.94 -4.06 -15.37
CA ASP A 346 -8.71 -3.40 -15.80
C ASP A 346 -8.69 -1.99 -15.17
N PRO A 347 -7.75 -1.71 -14.25
CA PRO A 347 -7.77 -0.47 -13.49
C PRO A 347 -7.52 0.77 -14.35
N PHE A 348 -6.68 0.66 -15.38
CA PHE A 348 -6.40 1.76 -16.30
C PHE A 348 -7.64 2.06 -17.14
N PHE A 349 -8.24 1.04 -17.74
CA PHE A 349 -9.48 1.17 -18.50
C PHE A 349 -10.59 1.79 -17.64
N TYR A 350 -10.77 1.30 -16.41
CA TYR A 350 -11.86 1.75 -15.55
C TYR A 350 -11.73 3.24 -15.21
N LEU A 351 -10.53 3.70 -14.85
CA LEU A 351 -10.31 5.13 -14.60
C LEU A 351 -10.37 5.98 -15.88
N ALA A 352 -10.00 5.44 -17.04
CA ALA A 352 -10.12 6.14 -18.31
C ALA A 352 -11.58 6.31 -18.73
N ALA A 353 -12.39 5.25 -18.59
CA ALA A 353 -13.79 5.21 -19.01
C ALA A 353 -14.74 5.95 -18.06
N HIS A 354 -14.41 6.05 -16.77
CA HIS A 354 -15.28 6.63 -15.73
C HIS A 354 -14.63 7.86 -15.10
N GLY A 355 -14.78 9.00 -15.76
CA GLY A 355 -14.19 10.27 -15.31
C GLY A 355 -14.70 10.73 -13.95
N ASP A 356 -15.94 10.40 -13.58
CA ASP A 356 -16.53 10.66 -12.28
C ASP A 356 -15.83 9.87 -11.17
N VAL A 357 -15.52 8.59 -11.40
CA VAL A 357 -14.76 7.77 -10.47
C VAL A 357 -13.34 8.30 -10.33
N ARG A 358 -12.69 8.61 -11.45
CA ARG A 358 -11.33 9.18 -11.47
C ARG A 358 -11.24 10.48 -10.67
N ALA A 359 -12.26 11.34 -10.74
CA ALA A 359 -12.31 12.58 -9.97
C ALA A 359 -12.39 12.33 -8.45
N VAL A 360 -13.03 11.24 -8.01
CA VAL A 360 -13.18 10.89 -6.59
C VAL A 360 -11.97 10.13 -6.04
N VAL A 361 -11.49 9.14 -6.78
CA VAL A 361 -10.44 8.23 -6.26
C VAL A 361 -9.02 8.75 -6.51
N GLY A 362 -8.85 9.66 -7.47
CA GLY A 362 -7.57 10.18 -7.92
C GLY A 362 -6.93 9.33 -9.03
N GLU A 363 -6.22 10.00 -9.94
CA GLU A 363 -5.47 9.33 -11.00
C GLU A 363 -4.37 8.45 -10.40
N GLY A 364 -4.16 7.26 -10.99
CA GLY A 364 -3.19 6.28 -10.49
C GLY A 364 -3.61 5.55 -9.20
N ASN A 365 -4.76 5.86 -8.58
CA ASN A 365 -5.21 5.17 -7.37
C ASN A 365 -6.02 3.90 -7.68
N TYR A 366 -5.34 2.91 -8.25
CA TYR A 366 -5.95 1.69 -8.78
C TYR A 366 -6.62 0.81 -7.72
N ARG A 367 -6.11 0.82 -6.48
CA ARG A 367 -6.73 0.09 -5.37
C ARG A 367 -8.07 0.68 -4.97
N LYS A 368 -8.18 2.02 -4.90
CA LYS A 368 -9.46 2.70 -4.68
C LYS A 368 -10.40 2.54 -5.87
N ALA A 369 -9.87 2.52 -7.09
CA ALA A 369 -10.66 2.20 -8.29
C ALA A 369 -11.28 0.80 -8.22
N LEU A 370 -10.48 -0.20 -7.82
CA LEU A 370 -10.94 -1.59 -7.62
C LEU A 370 -11.98 -1.68 -6.50
N LEU A 371 -11.77 -0.98 -5.39
CA LEU A 371 -12.73 -0.90 -4.29
C LEU A 371 -14.06 -0.29 -4.75
N HIS A 372 -14.01 0.85 -5.45
CA HIS A 372 -15.20 1.49 -6.01
C HIS A 372 -15.97 0.54 -6.96
N TRP A 373 -15.24 -0.20 -7.80
CA TRP A 373 -15.85 -1.17 -8.69
C TRP A 373 -16.59 -2.28 -7.93
N PHE A 374 -15.99 -2.83 -6.87
CA PHE A 374 -16.66 -3.82 -6.02
C PHE A 374 -17.88 -3.26 -5.29
N GLN A 375 -17.80 -2.03 -4.77
CA GLN A 375 -18.90 -1.39 -4.02
C GLN A 375 -20.08 -1.00 -4.92
N TYR A 376 -19.78 -0.41 -6.08
CA TYR A 376 -20.77 0.25 -6.92
C TYR A 376 -20.74 -0.27 -8.37
N GLY A 377 -19.55 -0.28 -8.98
CA GLY A 377 -19.41 -0.48 -10.43
C GLY A 377 -20.03 -1.77 -10.97
N ILE A 378 -19.88 -2.89 -10.27
CA ILE A 378 -20.49 -4.18 -10.67
C ILE A 378 -22.02 -4.08 -10.73
N ASN A 379 -22.63 -3.48 -9.71
CA ASN A 379 -24.10 -3.40 -9.61
C ASN A 379 -24.68 -2.33 -10.55
N GLU A 380 -23.92 -1.27 -10.83
CA GLU A 380 -24.31 -0.21 -11.76
C GLU A 380 -24.16 -0.62 -13.23
N GLY A 381 -23.52 -1.76 -13.51
CA GLY A 381 -23.24 -2.19 -14.89
C GLY A 381 -22.15 -1.36 -15.55
N ARG A 382 -21.22 -0.81 -14.76
CA ARG A 382 -20.09 -0.07 -15.33
C ARG A 382 -19.14 -1.04 -16.01
N ARG A 383 -18.91 -0.82 -17.30
CA ARG A 383 -17.85 -1.52 -18.04
C ARG A 383 -16.51 -1.25 -17.37
N ALA A 384 -15.82 -2.31 -16.95
CA ALA A 384 -14.59 -2.20 -16.18
C ALA A 384 -13.37 -2.83 -16.83
N SER A 385 -13.52 -3.38 -18.03
CA SER A 385 -12.39 -3.87 -18.80
C SER A 385 -12.65 -3.78 -20.30
N TRP A 386 -11.59 -3.99 -21.06
CA TRP A 386 -11.66 -4.20 -22.50
C TRP A 386 -12.41 -5.48 -22.88
N PHE A 387 -12.42 -6.48 -22.00
CA PHE A 387 -12.85 -7.85 -22.29
C PHE A 387 -14.32 -8.13 -21.95
N PHE A 388 -14.95 -7.29 -21.14
CA PHE A 388 -16.31 -7.51 -20.66
C PHE A 388 -17.07 -6.20 -20.47
N ASP A 389 -18.20 -6.08 -21.17
CA ASP A 389 -19.21 -5.05 -21.00
C ASP A 389 -20.50 -5.70 -20.47
N PRO A 390 -20.92 -5.43 -19.22
CA PRO A 390 -22.08 -6.08 -18.64
C PRO A 390 -23.38 -5.74 -19.37
N VAL A 391 -23.52 -4.52 -19.89
CA VAL A 391 -24.73 -4.09 -20.61
C VAL A 391 -24.79 -4.78 -21.97
N ALA A 392 -23.69 -4.75 -22.72
CA ALA A 392 -23.62 -5.42 -24.02
C ALA A 392 -23.77 -6.94 -23.89
N TYR A 393 -23.25 -7.54 -22.81
CA TYR A 393 -23.38 -8.97 -22.57
C TYR A 393 -24.84 -9.39 -22.42
N PHE A 394 -25.66 -8.67 -21.66
CA PHE A 394 -27.10 -8.96 -21.58
C PHE A 394 -27.84 -8.70 -22.89
N GLN A 395 -27.48 -7.65 -23.64
CA GLN A 395 -28.09 -7.34 -24.94
C GLN A 395 -27.85 -8.46 -25.96
N HIS A 396 -26.65 -9.02 -26.00
CA HIS A 396 -26.31 -10.14 -26.90
C HIS A 396 -26.82 -11.50 -26.42
N ASN A 397 -27.17 -11.63 -25.14
CA ASN A 397 -27.54 -12.90 -24.50
C ASN A 397 -28.88 -12.76 -23.74
N PRO A 398 -30.00 -12.53 -24.46
CA PRO A 398 -31.30 -12.25 -23.84
C PRO A 398 -31.85 -13.43 -23.03
N ASP A 399 -31.38 -14.66 -23.28
CA ASP A 399 -31.69 -15.84 -22.46
C ASP A 399 -31.24 -15.66 -21.00
N LEU A 400 -30.09 -15.01 -20.77
CA LEU A 400 -29.57 -14.75 -19.44
C LEU A 400 -30.39 -13.70 -18.69
N ALA A 401 -30.98 -12.73 -19.41
CA ALA A 401 -31.87 -11.73 -18.81
C ALA A 401 -33.11 -12.39 -18.19
N GLY A 402 -33.63 -13.45 -18.82
CA GLY A 402 -34.75 -14.23 -18.29
C GLY A 402 -34.40 -15.02 -17.03
N VAL A 403 -33.15 -15.49 -16.90
CA VAL A 403 -32.69 -16.29 -15.76
C VAL A 403 -32.27 -15.43 -14.57
N PHE A 404 -31.52 -14.35 -14.82
CA PHE A 404 -30.90 -13.55 -13.76
C PHE A 404 -31.60 -12.22 -13.47
N GLY A 405 -32.46 -11.76 -14.39
CA GLY A 405 -32.95 -10.40 -14.45
C GLY A 405 -32.06 -9.51 -15.32
N ALA A 406 -32.67 -8.65 -16.14
CA ALA A 406 -32.01 -7.87 -17.19
C ALA A 406 -30.93 -6.88 -16.70
N THR A 407 -30.93 -6.53 -15.41
CA THR A 407 -29.98 -5.60 -14.79
C THR A 407 -29.10 -6.25 -13.72
N ASN A 408 -29.14 -7.59 -13.61
CA ASN A 408 -28.30 -8.32 -12.67
C ASN A 408 -26.90 -8.54 -13.24
N TYR A 409 -26.20 -7.43 -13.49
CA TYR A 409 -24.88 -7.36 -14.11
C TYR A 409 -23.83 -8.22 -13.40
N LYS A 410 -23.95 -8.33 -12.07
CA LYS A 410 -23.13 -9.23 -11.25
C LYS A 410 -23.25 -10.69 -11.69
N MET A 411 -24.47 -11.19 -11.83
CA MET A 411 -24.70 -12.57 -12.28
C MET A 411 -24.30 -12.76 -13.75
N GLY A 412 -24.52 -11.75 -14.60
CA GLY A 412 -24.02 -11.76 -15.98
C GLY A 412 -22.49 -11.91 -16.04
N MET A 413 -21.76 -11.14 -15.23
CA MET A 413 -20.30 -11.24 -15.12
C MET A 413 -19.85 -12.61 -14.60
N PHE A 414 -20.51 -13.11 -13.55
CA PHE A 414 -20.19 -14.43 -12.99
C PHE A 414 -20.40 -15.53 -14.03
N HIS A 415 -21.51 -15.47 -14.78
CA HIS A 415 -21.76 -16.38 -15.89
C HIS A 415 -20.71 -16.27 -16.99
N TYR A 416 -20.35 -15.05 -17.41
CA TYR A 416 -19.33 -14.87 -18.46
C TYR A 416 -18.00 -15.50 -18.08
N ILE A 417 -17.54 -15.26 -16.84
CA ILE A 417 -16.28 -15.81 -16.34
C ILE A 417 -16.35 -17.35 -16.25
N LYS A 418 -17.47 -17.91 -15.78
CA LYS A 418 -17.61 -19.35 -15.55
C LYS A 418 -17.90 -20.15 -16.84
N HIS A 419 -18.72 -19.61 -17.73
CA HIS A 419 -19.30 -20.33 -18.88
C HIS A 419 -19.16 -19.54 -20.18
N GLY A 420 -19.49 -18.24 -20.18
CA GLY A 420 -19.68 -17.47 -21.41
C GLY A 420 -18.46 -17.43 -22.34
N GLN A 421 -17.23 -17.41 -21.78
CA GLN A 421 -16.01 -17.49 -22.59
C GLN A 421 -15.87 -18.82 -23.35
N LEU A 422 -16.21 -19.94 -22.70
CA LEU A 422 -16.15 -21.28 -23.31
C LEU A 422 -17.28 -21.49 -24.32
N GLU A 423 -18.44 -20.88 -24.06
CA GLU A 423 -19.60 -20.90 -24.96
C GLU A 423 -19.43 -19.96 -26.17
N GLY A 424 -18.37 -19.15 -26.22
CA GLY A 424 -18.15 -18.17 -27.28
C GLY A 424 -19.16 -17.01 -27.26
N ARG A 425 -19.78 -16.71 -26.11
CA ARG A 425 -20.77 -15.64 -26.00
C ARG A 425 -20.12 -14.27 -26.18
N ARG A 426 -20.73 -13.43 -27.01
CA ARG A 426 -20.27 -12.06 -27.26
C ARG A 426 -20.45 -11.20 -26.02
N ALA A 427 -19.36 -10.60 -25.53
CA ALA A 427 -19.32 -9.84 -24.28
C ALA A 427 -18.87 -8.39 -24.41
N VAL A 428 -18.68 -7.91 -25.63
CA VAL A 428 -18.34 -6.53 -25.95
C VAL A 428 -19.19 -6.04 -27.14
N PRO A 429 -19.38 -4.72 -27.31
CA PRO A 429 -20.17 -4.13 -28.38
C PRO A 429 -19.83 -4.56 -29.81
#